data_AF-A0A3M7ND94-F1
#
_entry.id   AF-A0A3M7ND94-F1
#
_cell.length_a   1.000
_cell.length_b   1.000
_cell.length_c   1.000
_cell.angle_alpha   90.00
_cell.angle_beta   90.00
_cell.angle_gamma   90.00
#
_symmetry.space_group_name_H-M   'P 1'
#
loop_
_entity.id
_entity.type
_entity.pdbx_description
1 polymer ?
#
loop_
_entity_poly.entity_id
_entity_poly.type
_entity_poly.pdbx_seq_one_letter_code
_entity_poly.pdbx_strand_id
1 'polypeptide(L)'
;MASTSAQRSALAAIKAKKAAPVIKTTLASREPVERVKKGRVSATKRSSPAATTPRFLSDDEEEEAQQPKKRARLEDALDPDRCIADKDAFSGRQDAPLEMIHAYDIANDGLVEHQRNKYATFFTTLAADEDDAPTIELRYPGYPQMERYQLVKPSSDHSDFKPITEIFDNMKMVANAYLQGSDMLKLFSEADGAGLYQKAYKFLRDGEKSRVGAQSHFISVIDQYNDFIQQKREDGTIQHTLDSMLSVPLSLVEHIVKGQIYARTVSPCVQLVRHYEGFSDNVYGELLPKFLSKIFREAGLKSTHTFVDLGSGVGNCVLQAALETGCEAWGCEMMDNCATLAELQAREFPARCRLWGIKPGPVHLIHDDFLRNPGLDDVLKRADVILINNQAFTADLNDKLKLKFLDLKEGCRIVSLKYFRHPHHVIKQTNVNDPVNVLEVKEMHRYSGMVSWTDDPGNWYVQTKNSSELQRFLKTLPDSGS
;
A
#
# COMPACT_ATOMS: atom_id res chain seq x y z
N MET A 1 45.08 25.22 10.69
CA MET A 1 44.16 25.49 11.81
C MET A 1 43.29 26.69 11.47
N ALA A 2 42.09 26.75 12.03
CA ALA A 2 40.89 27.52 11.59
C ALA A 2 40.19 26.87 10.39
N SER A 3 38.86 26.78 10.28
CA SER A 3 37.72 27.07 11.17
C SER A 3 36.48 26.62 10.36
N THR A 4 35.72 25.63 10.83
CA THR A 4 34.55 25.09 10.14
C THR A 4 33.30 25.23 11.01
N SER A 5 32.41 26.13 10.65
CA SER A 5 31.05 26.25 11.21
C SER A 5 30.23 27.23 10.38
N ALA A 6 29.59 26.75 9.32
CA ALA A 6 28.47 27.43 8.70
C ALA A 6 27.60 26.43 7.94
N GLN A 7 26.27 26.54 8.16
CA GLN A 7 25.14 25.92 7.46
C GLN A 7 24.28 24.96 8.30
N ARG A 8 23.61 25.53 9.31
CA ARG A 8 22.31 25.10 9.82
C ARG A 8 21.52 26.34 10.23
N SER A 9 20.65 26.87 9.36
CA SER A 9 19.49 27.71 9.74
C SER A 9 18.82 28.29 8.50
N ALA A 10 17.74 27.67 8.02
CA ALA A 10 16.77 28.33 7.15
C ALA A 10 15.42 27.60 7.22
N LEU A 11 14.72 27.74 8.36
CA LEU A 11 13.30 27.46 8.49
C LEU A 11 12.78 28.16 9.76
N ALA A 12 12.55 29.47 9.63
CA ALA A 12 11.75 30.22 10.58
C ALA A 12 11.15 31.46 9.91
N ALA A 13 9.87 31.69 10.19
CA ALA A 13 9.07 32.91 9.99
C ALA A 13 8.20 33.01 8.72
N ILE A 14 6.94 32.58 8.82
CA ILE A 14 5.81 33.28 8.19
C ILE A 14 4.68 33.45 9.23
N LYS A 15 4.32 34.71 9.49
CA LYS A 15 3.29 35.17 10.43
C LYS A 15 1.87 34.95 9.88
N ALA A 16 0.97 34.45 10.73
CA ALA A 16 -0.46 34.36 10.47
C ALA A 16 -1.16 35.74 10.50
N LYS A 17 -2.05 35.99 9.54
CA LYS A 17 -3.04 37.09 9.55
C LYS A 17 -4.42 36.55 9.97
N LYS A 18 -5.08 37.27 10.88
CA LYS A 18 -6.40 36.98 11.48
C LYS A 18 -7.55 37.15 10.47
N ALA A 19 -8.58 36.30 10.58
CA ALA A 19 -9.91 36.53 10.01
C ALA A 19 -10.99 36.42 11.13
N ALA A 20 -12.05 37.23 10.99
CA ALA A 20 -13.10 37.50 11.97
C ALA A 20 -14.31 36.53 11.88
N PRO A 21 -15.23 36.49 12.88
CA PRO A 21 -16.21 35.40 13.01
C PRO A 21 -17.53 35.68 12.28
N VAL A 22 -18.19 34.63 11.79
CA VAL A 22 -19.54 34.68 11.20
C VAL A 22 -20.56 34.03 12.14
N ILE A 23 -21.67 34.74 12.29
CA ILE A 23 -22.79 34.54 13.22
C ILE A 23 -23.72 33.43 12.72
N LYS A 24 -24.19 32.54 13.62
CA LYS A 24 -25.30 31.60 13.38
C LYS A 24 -26.60 32.21 13.90
N THR A 25 -27.65 32.21 13.07
CA THR A 25 -29.04 32.46 13.48
C THR A 25 -29.92 31.27 13.15
N THR A 26 -30.54 30.73 14.19
CA THR A 26 -31.66 29.78 14.19
C THR A 26 -32.98 30.51 13.91
N LEU A 27 -33.95 29.83 13.29
CA LEU A 27 -35.38 30.11 13.48
C LEU A 27 -36.22 28.90 13.07
N ALA A 28 -37.28 28.65 13.85
CA ALA A 28 -38.19 27.52 13.81
C ALA A 28 -39.64 28.00 13.56
N SER A 29 -40.47 27.15 12.94
CA SER A 29 -41.96 27.22 12.96
C SER A 29 -42.52 25.94 12.29
N ARG A 30 -43.15 24.98 12.99
CA ARG A 30 -44.55 24.86 13.47
C ARG A 30 -45.65 24.89 12.37
N GLU A 31 -46.05 23.68 11.92
CA GLU A 31 -47.41 23.03 11.89
C GLU A 31 -48.69 23.81 11.42
N PRO A 32 -49.89 23.20 11.14
CA PRO A 32 -50.32 21.76 11.06
C PRO A 32 -51.45 21.39 10.01
N VAL A 33 -51.97 20.13 10.12
CA VAL A 33 -53.29 19.51 9.70
C VAL A 33 -53.64 19.40 8.17
N GLU A 34 -54.32 18.40 7.57
CA GLU A 34 -55.48 17.58 8.01
C GLU A 34 -55.77 16.34 7.11
N ARG A 35 -56.56 15.40 7.66
CA ARG A 35 -57.03 14.09 7.13
C ARG A 35 -58.17 14.21 6.09
N VAL A 36 -58.22 13.31 5.09
CA VAL A 36 -59.48 12.76 4.52
C VAL A 36 -59.35 11.26 4.13
N LYS A 37 -60.39 10.46 4.43
CA LYS A 37 -60.59 9.03 4.11
C LYS A 37 -61.44 8.82 2.85
N LYS A 38 -61.16 7.74 2.08
CA LYS A 38 -62.05 6.78 1.35
C LYS A 38 -61.19 6.08 0.25
N GLY A 39 -61.31 4.81 -0.14
CA GLY A 39 -62.18 3.67 0.15
C GLY A 39 -61.55 2.38 -0.43
N ARG A 40 -62.04 1.20 -0.03
CA ARG A 40 -61.52 -0.16 -0.34
C ARG A 40 -61.85 -0.62 -1.76
N VAL A 41 -60.89 -1.27 -2.45
CA VAL A 41 -61.07 -2.49 -3.28
C VAL A 41 -59.82 -3.39 -3.17
N SER A 42 -60.04 -4.70 -3.23
CA SER A 42 -59.19 -5.85 -2.89
C SER A 42 -57.99 -6.15 -3.79
N ALA A 43 -56.88 -6.67 -3.21
CA ALA A 43 -56.14 -7.82 -3.74
C ALA A 43 -55.08 -8.37 -2.75
N THR A 44 -55.21 -9.66 -2.45
CA THR A 44 -54.20 -10.70 -2.16
C THR A 44 -53.02 -10.46 -1.20
N LYS A 45 -53.00 -11.33 -0.17
CA LYS A 45 -51.99 -11.54 0.88
C LYS A 45 -50.58 -11.84 0.35
N ARG A 46 -49.56 -11.22 0.96
CA ARG A 46 -48.29 -11.87 1.36
C ARG A 46 -47.67 -11.10 2.54
N SER A 47 -47.06 -11.86 3.44
CA SER A 47 -46.65 -11.54 4.81
C SER A 47 -45.35 -10.73 4.90
N SER A 48 -45.34 -9.69 5.73
CA SER A 48 -44.13 -9.04 6.26
C SER A 48 -43.61 -9.78 7.50
N PRO A 49 -42.32 -9.59 7.85
CA PRO A 49 -42.02 -8.91 9.14
C PRO A 49 -40.89 -7.90 8.98
N ALA A 50 -41.04 -6.65 9.43
CA ALA A 50 -40.93 -6.13 10.79
C ALA A 50 -39.54 -5.49 11.00
N ALA A 51 -39.54 -4.15 10.95
CA ALA A 51 -38.45 -3.31 11.43
C ALA A 51 -38.50 -3.24 12.96
N THR A 52 -37.35 -3.32 13.62
CA THR A 52 -37.20 -2.89 15.01
C THR A 52 -35.85 -2.19 15.19
N THR A 53 -35.92 -1.03 15.84
CA THR A 53 -34.88 -0.02 16.13
C THR A 53 -33.76 -0.49 17.08
N PRO A 54 -32.61 0.22 17.13
CA PRO A 54 -31.37 -0.25 17.76
C PRO A 54 -31.24 0.08 19.25
N ARG A 55 -30.49 -0.73 20.01
CA ARG A 55 -29.91 -0.39 21.31
C ARG A 55 -28.55 -1.07 21.53
N PHE A 56 -27.69 -0.35 22.24
CA PHE A 56 -26.29 -0.58 22.56
C PHE A 56 -26.03 -1.70 23.59
N LEU A 57 -24.87 -2.37 23.44
CA LEU A 57 -24.00 -3.09 24.40
C LEU A 57 -24.59 -4.27 25.21
N SER A 58 -24.15 -5.50 24.91
CA SER A 58 -23.36 -6.38 25.82
C SER A 58 -22.86 -7.63 25.10
N ASP A 59 -21.74 -8.17 25.57
CA ASP A 59 -21.23 -9.54 25.34
C ASP A 59 -22.35 -10.58 25.44
N ASP A 60 -22.34 -11.55 24.52
CA ASP A 60 -22.30 -12.98 24.85
C ASP A 60 -22.04 -13.81 23.57
N GLU A 61 -21.10 -14.75 23.67
CA GLU A 61 -20.67 -15.67 22.61
C GLU A 61 -21.74 -16.74 22.34
N GLU A 62 -22.16 -16.90 21.09
CA GLU A 62 -22.86 -18.10 20.62
C GLU A 62 -22.09 -18.75 19.46
N GLU A 63 -21.74 -20.02 19.67
CA GLU A 63 -21.05 -20.91 18.73
C GLU A 63 -21.92 -21.22 17.50
N GLU A 64 -21.60 -20.63 16.34
CA GLU A 64 -22.13 -21.12 15.07
C GLU A 64 -21.23 -22.21 14.48
N ALA A 65 -21.83 -23.39 14.30
CA ALA A 65 -21.24 -24.58 13.68
C ALA A 65 -20.62 -24.26 12.30
N GLN A 66 -19.32 -24.50 12.19
CA GLN A 66 -18.52 -24.26 10.99
C GLN A 66 -18.98 -25.16 9.83
N GLN A 67 -19.63 -24.57 8.82
CA GLN A 67 -19.74 -25.20 7.52
C GLN A 67 -18.34 -25.29 6.88
N PRO A 68 -17.99 -26.40 6.21
CA PRO A 68 -16.66 -26.58 5.64
C PRO A 68 -16.45 -25.56 4.52
N LYS A 69 -15.56 -24.58 4.78
CA LYS A 69 -15.05 -23.66 3.77
C LYS A 69 -14.54 -24.48 2.59
N LYS A 70 -15.16 -24.31 1.41
CA LYS A 70 -14.61 -24.80 0.15
C LYS A 70 -13.13 -24.40 0.10
N ARG A 71 -12.25 -25.39 -0.01
CA ARG A 71 -10.80 -25.19 -0.17
C ARG A 71 -10.60 -24.04 -1.16
N ALA A 72 -9.92 -22.97 -0.73
CA ALA A 72 -9.43 -21.96 -1.64
C ALA A 72 -8.61 -22.69 -2.70
N ARG A 73 -9.03 -22.54 -3.97
CA ARG A 73 -8.26 -23.03 -5.11
C ARG A 73 -6.89 -22.37 -5.00
N LEU A 74 -5.80 -23.15 -4.97
CA LEU A 74 -4.46 -22.60 -5.14
C LEU A 74 -4.52 -21.74 -6.40
N GLU A 75 -4.29 -20.44 -6.25
CA GLU A 75 -4.30 -19.53 -7.39
C GLU A 75 -3.08 -19.87 -8.25
N ASP A 76 -3.30 -20.16 -9.53
CA ASP A 76 -2.23 -20.51 -10.46
C ASP A 76 -1.21 -19.35 -10.52
N ALA A 77 0.08 -19.68 -10.45
CA ALA A 77 1.14 -18.68 -10.50
C ALA A 77 1.11 -17.95 -11.86
N LEU A 78 0.92 -16.64 -11.82
CA LEU A 78 0.82 -15.80 -13.02
C LEU A 78 2.14 -15.73 -13.80
N ASP A 79 3.26 -15.82 -13.07
CA ASP A 79 4.61 -15.82 -13.62
C ASP A 79 5.47 -16.90 -12.93
N PRO A 80 5.59 -18.10 -13.51
CA PRO A 80 6.40 -19.17 -12.93
C PRO A 80 7.91 -18.89 -13.02
N ASP A 81 8.35 -17.95 -13.87
CA ASP A 81 9.76 -17.62 -14.07
C ASP A 81 10.27 -16.57 -13.05
N ARG A 82 9.37 -16.03 -12.21
CA ARG A 82 9.70 -15.04 -11.18
C ARG A 82 10.58 -15.66 -10.09
N CYS A 83 11.85 -15.27 -10.06
CA CYS A 83 12.76 -15.57 -8.95
C CYS A 83 12.55 -14.56 -7.80
N ILE A 84 12.04 -15.05 -6.66
CA ILE A 84 11.74 -14.23 -5.48
C ILE A 84 12.95 -14.10 -4.55
N ALA A 85 13.73 -15.15 -4.35
CA ALA A 85 14.87 -15.12 -3.44
C ALA A 85 15.95 -14.13 -3.89
N ASP A 86 16.35 -13.23 -3.00
CA ASP A 86 17.56 -12.43 -3.15
C ASP A 86 18.78 -13.24 -2.70
N LYS A 87 19.49 -13.84 -3.67
CA LYS A 87 20.69 -14.64 -3.40
C LYS A 87 21.79 -13.83 -2.71
N ASP A 88 21.89 -12.54 -2.99
CA ASP A 88 22.91 -11.69 -2.37
C ASP A 88 22.61 -11.46 -0.89
N ALA A 89 21.34 -11.51 -0.48
CA ALA A 89 20.95 -11.43 0.92
C ALA A 89 21.50 -12.60 1.75
N PHE A 90 21.75 -13.77 1.15
CA PHE A 90 22.24 -14.99 1.82
C PHE A 90 23.72 -15.31 1.55
N SER A 91 24.41 -14.52 0.72
CA SER A 91 25.75 -14.83 0.19
C SER A 91 26.91 -14.86 1.22
N GLY A 92 26.65 -14.57 2.50
CA GLY A 92 27.65 -14.58 3.58
C GLY A 92 28.76 -13.52 3.44
N ARG A 93 28.70 -12.67 2.40
CA ARG A 93 29.64 -11.57 2.20
C ARG A 93 29.42 -10.52 3.29
N GLN A 94 30.51 -10.05 3.88
CA GLN A 94 30.50 -8.85 4.74
C GLN A 94 30.27 -7.63 3.85
N ASP A 95 29.05 -7.46 3.39
CA ASP A 95 28.62 -6.23 2.75
C ASP A 95 28.49 -5.13 3.83
N ALA A 96 28.63 -3.88 3.42
CA ALA A 96 28.37 -2.75 4.31
C ALA A 96 26.94 -2.82 4.88
N PRO A 97 26.71 -2.26 6.08
CA PRO A 97 25.35 -2.13 6.61
C PRO A 97 24.42 -1.48 5.59
N LEU A 98 23.21 -2.03 5.45
CA LEU A 98 22.16 -1.47 4.63
C LEU A 98 21.79 -0.08 5.17
N GLU A 99 21.81 0.92 4.30
CA GLU A 99 21.26 2.24 4.59
C GLU A 99 19.73 2.12 4.68
N MET A 100 19.19 2.24 5.89
CA MET A 100 17.76 2.15 6.15
C MET A 100 17.36 3.01 7.35
N ILE A 101 16.11 3.45 7.38
CA ILE A 101 15.53 4.20 8.50
C ILE A 101 15.04 3.20 9.54
N HIS A 102 15.61 3.18 10.74
CA HIS A 102 15.14 2.28 11.79
C HIS A 102 13.82 2.76 12.41
N ALA A 103 13.03 1.83 12.96
CA ALA A 103 11.87 2.15 13.79
C ALA A 103 12.22 3.12 14.94
N TYR A 104 13.39 2.94 15.56
CA TYR A 104 13.93 3.87 16.55
C TYR A 104 14.00 5.33 16.04
N ASP A 105 14.36 5.54 14.77
CA ASP A 105 14.57 6.89 14.23
C ASP A 105 13.25 7.66 14.05
N ILE A 106 12.11 6.95 13.95
CA ILE A 106 10.77 7.55 13.80
C ILE A 106 9.89 7.45 15.05
N ALA A 107 10.24 6.59 16.01
CA ALA A 107 9.52 6.41 17.26
C ALA A 107 10.50 6.19 18.42
N ASN A 108 10.82 7.29 19.11
CA ASN A 108 11.61 7.28 20.33
C ASN A 108 11.12 8.34 21.33
N ASP A 109 11.53 8.19 22.59
CA ASP A 109 11.22 9.06 23.73
C ASP A 109 11.80 10.48 23.62
N GLY A 110 12.76 10.69 22.73
CA GLY A 110 13.36 12.00 22.43
C GLY A 110 12.60 12.84 21.40
N LEU A 111 11.59 12.27 20.70
CA LEU A 111 10.83 13.02 19.69
C LEU A 111 9.82 13.96 20.35
N VAL A 112 9.92 15.25 20.01
CA VAL A 112 9.05 16.30 20.54
C VAL A 112 8.19 16.88 19.41
N GLU A 113 6.87 16.85 19.58
CA GLU A 113 5.89 17.45 18.69
C GLU A 113 5.01 18.41 19.49
N HIS A 114 4.84 19.65 18.99
CA HIS A 114 4.08 20.70 19.69
C HIS A 114 4.47 20.90 21.18
N GLN A 115 5.78 20.89 21.47
CA GLN A 115 6.35 21.05 22.83
C GLN A 115 6.00 19.92 23.81
N ARG A 116 5.56 18.75 23.32
CA ARG A 116 5.31 17.56 24.13
C ARG A 116 6.03 16.36 23.52
N ASN A 117 6.39 15.39 24.36
CA ASN A 117 6.95 14.14 23.86
C ASN A 117 5.90 13.41 23.03
N LYS A 118 6.23 13.14 21.77
CA LYS A 118 5.38 12.44 20.82
C LYS A 118 5.15 10.99 21.26
N TYR A 119 6.16 10.39 21.87
CA TYR A 119 6.15 9.04 22.37
C TYR A 119 6.42 8.99 23.88
N ALA A 120 5.82 8.02 24.55
CA ALA A 120 6.03 7.71 25.96
C ALA A 120 6.52 6.27 26.10
N THR A 121 7.27 6.00 27.16
CA THR A 121 7.78 4.65 27.44
C THR A 121 6.61 3.69 27.68
N PHE A 122 6.75 2.45 27.20
CA PHE A 122 5.68 1.46 27.33
C PHE A 122 5.66 0.84 28.73
N PHE A 123 6.81 0.38 29.20
CA PHE A 123 6.99 -0.19 30.53
C PHE A 123 7.27 0.93 31.54
N THR A 124 6.35 1.13 32.48
CA THR A 124 6.45 2.22 33.48
C THR A 124 6.81 1.73 34.88
N THR A 125 6.67 0.43 35.12
CA THR A 125 6.97 -0.20 36.42
C THR A 125 8.17 -1.10 36.26
N LEU A 126 9.31 -0.63 36.75
CA LEU A 126 10.61 -1.22 36.47
C LEU A 126 11.17 -1.99 37.67
N ALA A 127 11.83 -3.09 37.40
CA ALA A 127 12.78 -3.72 38.32
C ALA A 127 14.06 -2.88 38.45
N ALA A 128 14.92 -3.22 39.40
CA ALA A 128 16.14 -2.45 39.66
C ALA A 128 17.16 -2.49 38.51
N ASP A 129 17.07 -3.48 37.64
CA ASP A 129 17.93 -3.76 36.49
C ASP A 129 17.27 -3.41 35.14
N GLU A 130 16.08 -2.81 35.14
CA GLU A 130 15.33 -2.44 33.94
C GLU A 130 15.50 -0.96 33.58
N ASP A 131 15.52 -0.64 32.29
CA ASP A 131 15.72 0.72 31.77
C ASP A 131 14.39 1.46 31.57
N ASP A 132 14.41 2.79 31.65
CA ASP A 132 13.23 3.64 31.42
C ASP A 132 12.66 3.50 30.00
N ALA A 133 13.54 3.48 28.99
CA ALA A 133 13.18 3.44 27.58
C ALA A 133 14.07 2.46 26.81
N PRO A 134 13.91 1.13 27.04
CA PRO A 134 14.81 0.13 26.49
C PRO A 134 14.74 0.12 24.96
N THR A 135 15.92 -0.09 24.38
CA THR A 135 16.07 -0.33 22.94
C THR A 135 16.33 -1.82 22.73
N ILE A 136 15.65 -2.40 21.75
CA ILE A 136 15.85 -3.78 21.32
C ILE A 136 16.24 -3.82 19.84
N GLU A 137 16.79 -4.96 19.43
CA GLU A 137 17.05 -5.24 18.02
C GLU A 137 16.18 -6.42 17.57
N LEU A 138 15.58 -6.31 16.37
CA LEU A 138 14.75 -7.36 15.79
C LEU A 138 15.40 -7.88 14.51
N ARG A 139 15.58 -9.19 14.43
CA ARG A 139 16.13 -9.87 13.25
C ARG A 139 15.07 -10.11 12.19
N TYR A 140 15.45 -9.84 10.95
CA TYR A 140 14.68 -10.21 9.76
C TYR A 140 15.14 -11.55 9.18
N PRO A 141 14.30 -12.26 8.40
CA PRO A 141 14.65 -13.58 7.89
C PRO A 141 15.76 -13.53 6.82
N GLY A 142 15.79 -12.50 5.99
CA GLY A 142 16.53 -12.47 4.73
C GLY A 142 17.93 -11.87 4.78
N TYR A 143 18.21 -10.85 5.59
CA TYR A 143 19.56 -10.26 5.75
C TYR A 143 20.02 -10.21 7.23
N PRO A 144 21.34 -10.31 7.55
CA PRO A 144 21.79 -10.42 8.94
C PRO A 144 21.61 -9.16 9.79
N GLN A 145 21.51 -7.98 9.16
CA GLN A 145 21.28 -6.71 9.86
C GLN A 145 19.95 -6.75 10.61
N MET A 146 19.99 -6.35 11.88
CA MET A 146 18.80 -6.18 12.69
C MET A 146 18.29 -4.74 12.63
N GLU A 147 17.01 -4.54 12.95
CA GLU A 147 16.45 -3.20 13.11
C GLU A 147 16.30 -2.85 14.59
N ARG A 148 16.72 -1.63 14.94
CA ARG A 148 16.57 -1.06 16.28
C ARG A 148 15.16 -0.52 16.48
N TYR A 149 14.57 -0.87 17.63
CA TYR A 149 13.27 -0.39 18.10
C TYR A 149 13.43 0.14 19.52
N GLN A 150 12.75 1.24 19.86
CA GLN A 150 12.53 1.59 21.27
C GLN A 150 11.14 1.13 21.71
N LEU A 151 11.03 0.61 22.93
CA LEU A 151 9.76 0.12 23.48
C LEU A 151 8.90 1.28 23.99
N VAL A 152 8.35 2.04 23.04
CA VAL A 152 7.52 3.22 23.28
C VAL A 152 6.12 3.07 22.68
N LYS A 153 5.19 3.93 23.12
CA LYS A 153 3.84 4.06 22.59
C LYS A 153 3.53 5.53 22.27
N PRO A 154 2.70 5.82 21.26
CA PRO A 154 2.27 7.19 21.00
C PRO A 154 1.62 7.83 22.22
N SER A 155 2.01 9.05 22.55
CA SER A 155 1.51 9.78 23.73
C SER A 155 0.08 10.29 23.55
N SER A 156 -0.29 10.70 22.34
CA SER A 156 -1.58 11.33 22.05
C SER A 156 -2.26 10.82 20.79
N ASP A 157 -1.55 10.76 19.66
CA ASP A 157 -2.15 10.36 18.40
C ASP A 157 -2.05 8.83 18.22
N HIS A 158 -3.16 8.13 18.41
CA HIS A 158 -3.21 6.68 18.23
C HIS A 158 -3.08 6.22 16.77
N SER A 159 -3.03 7.14 15.81
CA SER A 159 -2.74 6.86 14.40
C SER A 159 -1.24 6.92 14.07
N ASP A 160 -0.41 7.44 14.98
CA ASP A 160 1.05 7.41 14.82
C ASP A 160 1.58 5.98 14.82
N PHE A 161 2.80 5.83 14.29
CA PHE A 161 3.51 4.55 14.21
C PHE A 161 3.65 3.89 15.60
N LYS A 162 3.33 2.59 15.69
CA LYS A 162 3.35 1.79 16.93
C LYS A 162 4.46 0.75 16.84
N PRO A 163 5.66 1.00 17.40
CA PRO A 163 6.81 0.10 17.22
C PRO A 163 6.54 -1.30 17.77
N ILE A 164 5.87 -1.40 18.91
CA ILE A 164 5.52 -2.70 19.53
C ILE A 164 4.56 -3.50 18.64
N THR A 165 3.53 -2.86 18.09
CA THR A 165 2.58 -3.54 17.19
C THR A 165 3.31 -4.10 15.98
N GLU A 166 4.22 -3.33 15.39
CA GLU A 166 4.99 -3.81 14.24
C GLU A 166 5.94 -4.97 14.58
N ILE A 167 6.56 -4.99 15.77
CA ILE A 167 7.37 -6.14 16.21
C ILE A 167 6.53 -7.44 16.15
N PHE A 168 5.30 -7.40 16.64
CA PHE A 168 4.39 -8.55 16.56
C PHE A 168 3.98 -8.86 15.11
N ASP A 169 3.67 -7.85 14.30
CA ASP A 169 3.34 -8.05 12.89
C ASP A 169 4.50 -8.67 12.10
N ASN A 170 5.74 -8.27 12.37
CA ASN A 170 6.96 -8.87 11.84
C ASN A 170 7.07 -10.35 12.21
N MET A 171 6.95 -10.68 13.51
CA MET A 171 7.01 -12.07 13.99
C MET A 171 5.93 -12.92 13.32
N LYS A 172 4.70 -12.41 13.23
CA LYS A 172 3.58 -13.10 12.58
C LYS A 172 3.81 -13.29 11.08
N MET A 173 4.35 -12.28 10.41
CA MET A 173 4.64 -12.36 8.98
C MET A 173 5.74 -13.39 8.69
N VAL A 174 6.79 -13.44 9.51
CA VAL A 174 7.83 -14.47 9.41
C VAL A 174 7.24 -15.87 9.62
N ALA A 175 6.40 -16.06 10.63
CA ALA A 175 5.76 -17.34 10.90
C ALA A 175 4.93 -17.84 9.71
N ASN A 176 4.15 -16.94 9.10
CA ASN A 176 3.22 -17.30 8.04
C ASN A 176 3.87 -17.45 6.66
N ALA A 177 4.89 -16.64 6.35
CA ALA A 177 5.48 -16.60 5.01
C ALA A 177 6.73 -17.46 4.84
N TYR A 178 7.44 -17.79 5.93
CA TYR A 178 8.76 -18.45 5.84
C TYR A 178 8.85 -19.81 6.51
N LEU A 179 7.99 -20.09 7.49
CA LEU A 179 8.07 -21.29 8.32
C LEU A 179 6.92 -22.25 8.07
N GLN A 180 7.13 -23.53 8.36
CA GLN A 180 6.13 -24.59 8.22
C GLN A 180 6.19 -25.55 9.42
N GLY A 181 5.11 -26.28 9.66
CA GLY A 181 5.06 -27.37 10.64
C GLY A 181 5.51 -26.96 12.05
N SER A 182 6.46 -27.69 12.62
CA SER A 182 6.96 -27.47 13.98
C SER A 182 7.64 -26.12 14.17
N ASP A 183 8.31 -25.59 13.14
CA ASP A 183 9.01 -24.29 13.22
C ASP A 183 8.00 -23.14 13.30
N MET A 184 6.90 -23.23 12.54
CA MET A 184 5.80 -22.28 12.64
C MET A 184 5.16 -22.31 14.04
N LEU A 185 4.90 -23.50 14.59
CA LEU A 185 4.32 -23.65 15.93
C LEU A 185 5.25 -23.12 17.05
N LYS A 186 6.57 -23.25 16.90
CA LYS A 186 7.54 -22.69 17.86
C LYS A 186 7.46 -21.16 17.90
N LEU A 187 7.22 -20.52 16.76
CA LEU A 187 7.07 -19.07 16.68
C LEU A 187 5.66 -18.61 17.05
N PHE A 188 4.64 -19.29 16.52
CA PHE A 188 3.24 -18.93 16.62
C PHE A 188 2.38 -20.19 16.85
N SER A 189 1.99 -20.43 18.11
CA SER A 189 1.06 -21.51 18.49
C SER A 189 -0.12 -20.92 19.24
N GLU A 190 -1.25 -20.76 18.54
CA GLU A 190 -2.50 -20.28 19.13
C GLU A 190 -3.12 -21.29 20.10
N ALA A 191 -3.06 -22.58 19.77
CA ALA A 191 -3.72 -23.63 20.54
C ALA A 191 -3.09 -23.82 21.93
N ASP A 192 -1.76 -23.81 22.02
CA ASP A 192 -1.06 -24.12 23.27
C ASP A 192 -0.56 -22.85 24.00
N GLY A 193 -0.60 -21.69 23.35
CA GLY A 193 -0.04 -20.43 23.87
C GLY A 193 1.48 -20.47 24.11
N ALA A 194 2.15 -21.52 23.64
CA ALA A 194 3.56 -21.79 23.94
C ALA A 194 4.54 -21.13 22.95
N GLY A 195 4.03 -20.59 21.84
CA GLY A 195 4.83 -19.91 20.82
C GLY A 195 5.51 -18.64 21.36
N LEU A 196 6.65 -18.28 20.76
CA LEU A 196 7.39 -17.07 21.13
C LEU A 196 6.52 -15.81 21.02
N TYR A 197 5.67 -15.72 19.98
CA TYR A 197 4.70 -14.64 19.82
C TYR A 197 3.78 -14.53 21.04
N GLN A 198 3.14 -15.64 21.44
CA GLN A 198 2.19 -15.65 22.55
C GLN A 198 2.87 -15.35 23.89
N LYS A 199 4.11 -15.84 24.09
CA LYS A 199 4.94 -15.51 25.27
C LYS A 199 5.28 -14.03 25.35
N ALA A 200 5.76 -13.43 24.24
CA ALA A 200 6.06 -12.01 24.19
C ALA A 200 4.78 -11.18 24.46
N TYR A 201 3.66 -11.57 23.88
CA TYR A 201 2.38 -10.90 24.10
C TYR A 201 1.91 -10.97 25.56
N LYS A 202 2.11 -12.11 26.22
CA LYS A 202 1.83 -12.26 27.66
C LYS A 202 2.65 -11.26 28.48
N PHE A 203 3.95 -11.17 28.26
CA PHE A 203 4.80 -10.24 29.01
C PHE A 203 4.51 -8.77 28.70
N LEU A 204 4.11 -8.46 27.46
CA LEU A 204 3.59 -7.15 27.11
C LEU A 204 2.37 -6.79 27.96
N ARG A 205 1.38 -7.69 28.06
CA ARG A 205 0.18 -7.48 28.90
C ARG A 205 0.49 -7.40 30.39
N ASP A 206 1.52 -8.11 30.84
CA ASP A 206 2.00 -8.02 32.22
C ASP A 206 2.61 -6.62 32.49
N GLY A 207 3.32 -6.06 31.52
CA GLY A 207 3.81 -4.67 31.55
C GLY A 207 2.68 -3.64 31.61
N GLU A 208 1.61 -3.81 30.81
CA GLU A 208 0.42 -2.96 30.89
C GLU A 208 -0.25 -3.01 32.27
N LYS A 209 -0.23 -4.19 32.90
CA LYS A 209 -0.72 -4.41 34.27
C LYS A 209 0.29 -3.99 35.35
N SER A 210 1.36 -3.27 34.98
CA SER A 210 2.35 -2.75 35.91
C SER A 210 3.04 -3.83 36.75
N ARG A 211 3.26 -5.02 36.18
CA ARG A 211 4.03 -6.09 36.85
C ARG A 211 5.52 -5.84 36.68
N VAL A 212 6.25 -5.89 37.79
CA VAL A 212 7.71 -5.75 37.85
C VAL A 212 8.39 -6.91 37.10
N GLY A 213 9.46 -6.64 36.34
CA GLY A 213 10.20 -7.66 35.61
C GLY A 213 9.62 -8.03 34.24
N ALA A 214 8.50 -7.41 33.85
CA ALA A 214 7.84 -7.69 32.58
C ALA A 214 8.69 -7.27 31.38
N GLN A 215 9.51 -6.21 31.52
CA GLN A 215 10.36 -5.71 30.45
C GLN A 215 11.48 -6.71 30.15
N SER A 216 12.23 -7.15 31.18
CA SER A 216 13.32 -8.12 31.02
C SER A 216 12.83 -9.43 30.42
N HIS A 217 11.65 -9.90 30.83
CA HIS A 217 11.05 -11.09 30.24
C HIS A 217 10.61 -10.91 28.78
N PHE A 218 10.05 -9.75 28.44
CA PHE A 218 9.70 -9.43 27.05
C PHE A 218 10.96 -9.42 26.16
N ILE A 219 12.00 -8.70 26.56
CA ILE A 219 13.28 -8.60 25.83
C ILE A 219 13.89 -9.99 25.64
N SER A 220 13.93 -10.80 26.70
CA SER A 220 14.44 -12.18 26.63
C SER A 220 13.69 -13.06 25.62
N VAL A 221 12.39 -12.85 25.40
CA VAL A 221 11.63 -13.58 24.38
C VAL A 221 11.99 -13.08 22.97
N ILE A 222 12.27 -11.78 22.80
CA ILE A 222 12.75 -11.26 21.51
C ILE A 222 14.15 -11.78 21.17
N ASP A 223 15.04 -11.90 22.16
CA ASP A 223 16.36 -12.52 21.96
C ASP A 223 16.23 -13.98 21.50
N GLN A 224 15.35 -14.76 22.14
CA GLN A 224 15.03 -16.13 21.71
C GLN A 224 14.46 -16.19 20.28
N TYR A 225 13.67 -15.19 19.88
CA TYR A 225 13.20 -15.06 18.50
C TYR A 225 14.36 -14.80 17.54
N ASN A 226 15.25 -13.85 17.87
CA ASN A 226 16.40 -13.50 17.04
C ASN A 226 17.34 -14.70 16.82
N ASP A 227 17.61 -15.46 17.88
CA ASP A 227 18.41 -16.69 17.81
C ASP A 227 17.73 -17.76 16.95
N PHE A 228 16.41 -17.91 17.09
CA PHE A 228 15.65 -18.87 16.30
C PHE A 228 15.66 -18.53 14.80
N ILE A 229 15.47 -17.26 14.44
CA ILE A 229 15.53 -16.84 13.03
C ILE A 229 16.95 -16.96 12.47
N GLN A 230 17.98 -16.68 13.28
CA GLN A 230 19.37 -16.91 12.88
C GLN A 230 19.62 -18.39 12.56
N GLN A 231 19.17 -19.29 13.43
CA GLN A 231 19.27 -20.73 13.21
C GLN A 231 18.59 -21.16 11.90
N LYS A 232 17.38 -20.66 11.63
CA LYS A 232 16.59 -20.97 10.41
C LYS A 232 17.18 -20.40 9.13
N ARG A 233 17.96 -19.34 9.27
CA ARG A 233 18.72 -18.75 8.17
C ARG A 233 19.96 -19.61 7.87
N GLU A 234 20.68 -20.04 8.90
CA GLU A 234 21.89 -20.87 8.77
C GLU A 234 21.60 -22.30 8.30
N ASP A 235 20.47 -22.88 8.73
CA ASP A 235 20.04 -24.21 8.30
C ASP A 235 19.44 -24.23 6.87
N GLY A 236 19.31 -23.05 6.23
CA GLY A 236 18.82 -22.89 4.87
C GLY A 236 17.30 -22.91 4.72
N THR A 237 16.53 -23.06 5.80
CA THR A 237 15.05 -23.12 5.75
C THR A 237 14.47 -21.87 5.09
N ILE A 238 14.93 -20.68 5.51
CA ILE A 238 14.44 -19.41 4.98
C ILE A 238 14.67 -19.28 3.47
N GLN A 239 15.88 -19.59 3.01
CA GLN A 239 16.25 -19.47 1.60
C GLN A 239 15.46 -20.48 0.76
N HIS A 240 15.36 -21.74 1.22
CA HIS A 240 14.58 -22.77 0.53
C HIS A 240 13.11 -22.38 0.39
N THR A 241 12.50 -21.81 1.44
CA THR A 241 11.11 -21.33 1.36
C THR A 241 10.96 -20.25 0.29
N LEU A 242 11.86 -19.28 0.24
CA LEU A 242 11.85 -18.22 -0.79
C LEU A 242 12.07 -18.76 -2.20
N ASP A 243 12.98 -19.72 -2.37
CA ASP A 243 13.24 -20.36 -3.67
C ASP A 243 12.02 -21.15 -4.17
N SER A 244 11.22 -21.70 -3.26
CA SER A 244 9.97 -22.42 -3.57
C SER A 244 8.74 -21.52 -3.71
N MET A 245 8.87 -20.22 -3.38
CA MET A 245 7.74 -19.29 -3.38
C MET A 245 7.39 -18.89 -4.82
N LEU A 246 6.14 -19.13 -5.22
CA LEU A 246 5.65 -18.82 -6.58
C LEU A 246 5.24 -17.36 -6.76
N SER A 247 4.80 -16.71 -5.68
CA SER A 247 4.40 -15.30 -5.66
C SER A 247 4.53 -14.76 -4.25
N VAL A 248 4.85 -13.47 -4.11
CA VAL A 248 4.91 -12.83 -2.79
C VAL A 248 3.47 -12.65 -2.28
N PRO A 249 3.10 -13.19 -1.11
CA PRO A 249 1.74 -13.03 -0.58
C PRO A 249 1.40 -11.55 -0.39
N LEU A 250 0.17 -11.15 -0.74
CA LEU A 250 -0.26 -9.76 -0.62
C LEU A 250 -0.09 -9.20 0.80
N SER A 251 -0.32 -10.01 1.83
CA SER A 251 -0.10 -9.58 3.22
C SER A 251 1.35 -9.19 3.50
N LEU A 252 2.32 -9.88 2.90
CA LEU A 252 3.74 -9.56 3.02
C LEU A 252 4.10 -8.32 2.20
N VAL A 253 3.50 -8.17 1.01
CA VAL A 253 3.64 -6.97 0.18
C VAL A 253 3.11 -5.73 0.92
N GLU A 254 1.89 -5.79 1.47
CA GLU A 254 1.28 -4.72 2.26
C GLU A 254 2.14 -4.38 3.48
N HIS A 255 2.64 -5.41 4.17
CA HIS A 255 3.50 -5.24 5.32
C HIS A 255 4.80 -4.50 4.97
N ILE A 256 5.50 -4.89 3.91
CA ILE A 256 6.75 -4.25 3.49
C ILE A 256 6.49 -2.82 2.97
N VAL A 257 5.54 -2.65 2.05
CA VAL A 257 5.33 -1.36 1.36
C VAL A 257 4.63 -0.35 2.27
N LYS A 258 3.50 -0.73 2.88
CA LYS A 258 2.69 0.17 3.72
C LYS A 258 3.11 0.12 5.19
N GLY A 259 3.26 -1.08 5.75
CA GLY A 259 3.61 -1.25 7.16
C GLY A 259 5.00 -0.70 7.50
N GLN A 260 5.96 -0.89 6.61
CA GLN A 260 7.35 -0.48 6.84
C GLN A 260 7.72 0.78 6.06
N ILE A 261 7.88 0.68 4.74
CA ILE A 261 8.46 1.77 3.93
C ILE A 261 7.65 3.06 4.08
N TYR A 262 6.34 3.01 3.84
CA TYR A 262 5.46 4.18 3.97
C TYR A 262 5.46 4.73 5.40
N ALA A 263 5.46 3.86 6.42
CA ALA A 263 5.49 4.29 7.82
C ALA A 263 6.76 5.07 8.19
N ARG A 264 7.92 4.77 7.57
CA ARG A 264 9.19 5.48 7.80
C ARG A 264 9.32 6.77 7.01
N THR A 265 8.69 6.84 5.85
CA THR A 265 8.98 7.88 4.86
C THR A 265 7.83 8.86 4.70
N VAL A 266 6.64 8.36 4.37
CA VAL A 266 5.45 9.19 4.09
C VAL A 266 4.69 9.54 5.35
N SER A 267 4.44 8.57 6.24
CA SER A 267 3.60 8.79 7.43
C SER A 267 4.05 9.97 8.30
N PRO A 268 5.37 10.17 8.58
CA PRO A 268 5.82 11.32 9.37
C PRO A 268 5.51 12.68 8.74
N CYS A 269 5.36 12.70 7.41
CA CYS A 269 5.17 13.91 6.60
C CYS A 269 3.83 13.91 5.84
N VAL A 270 2.87 13.06 6.21
CA VAL A 270 1.63 12.82 5.44
C VAL A 270 0.80 14.09 5.24
N GLN A 271 0.94 15.07 6.14
CA GLN A 271 0.27 16.36 6.06
C GLN A 271 0.67 17.16 4.80
N LEU A 272 1.91 16.99 4.31
CA LEU A 272 2.43 17.63 3.10
C LEU A 272 1.70 17.17 1.84
N VAL A 273 1.18 15.93 1.87
CA VAL A 273 0.42 15.36 0.76
C VAL A 273 -1.02 15.83 0.84
N ARG A 274 -1.62 16.01 2.02
CA ARG A 274 -3.07 16.30 2.15
C ARG A 274 -3.54 17.69 1.67
N HIS A 275 -2.64 18.60 1.31
CA HIS A 275 -2.99 19.96 0.88
C HIS A 275 -3.39 20.00 -0.60
N TYR A 276 -4.53 19.40 -0.93
CA TYR A 276 -5.10 19.50 -2.29
C TYR A 276 -6.13 20.62 -2.40
N GLU A 277 -5.92 21.48 -3.39
CA GLU A 277 -6.97 22.34 -3.90
C GLU A 277 -8.01 21.46 -4.62
N GLY A 278 -9.22 21.37 -4.05
CA GLY A 278 -10.35 20.78 -4.75
C GLY A 278 -10.53 21.46 -6.10
N PHE A 279 -10.82 20.70 -7.16
CA PHE A 279 -10.94 21.12 -8.57
C PHE A 279 -9.67 21.16 -9.43
N SER A 280 -8.52 20.65 -8.97
CA SER A 280 -7.31 20.49 -9.81
C SER A 280 -7.07 19.03 -10.26
N ASP A 281 -6.30 18.84 -11.34
CA ASP A 281 -5.79 17.52 -11.79
C ASP A 281 -4.95 16.80 -10.72
N ASN A 282 -4.52 17.55 -9.70
CA ASN A 282 -3.56 17.09 -8.71
C ASN A 282 -4.21 16.39 -7.52
N VAL A 283 -5.54 16.27 -7.41
CA VAL A 283 -6.18 15.64 -6.24
C VAL A 283 -5.67 14.22 -5.99
N TYR A 284 -5.07 13.99 -4.82
CA TYR A 284 -4.58 12.66 -4.45
C TYR A 284 -5.69 11.71 -4.06
N GLY A 285 -5.70 10.59 -4.76
CA GLY A 285 -6.39 9.39 -4.36
C GLY A 285 -5.45 8.21 -4.54
N GLU A 286 -5.37 7.34 -3.54
CA GLU A 286 -4.58 6.11 -3.63
C GLU A 286 -5.44 4.94 -4.14
N LEU A 287 -4.87 4.15 -5.05
CA LEU A 287 -5.35 2.80 -5.30
C LEU A 287 -4.84 1.89 -4.18
N LEU A 288 -5.73 1.15 -3.53
CA LEU A 288 -5.35 0.33 -2.39
C LEU A 288 -4.65 -0.96 -2.83
N PRO A 289 -3.79 -1.57 -1.99
CA PRO A 289 -2.94 -2.69 -2.42
C PRO A 289 -3.69 -3.88 -3.00
N LYS A 290 -4.84 -4.25 -2.41
CA LYS A 290 -5.74 -5.29 -2.94
C LYS A 290 -6.20 -5.01 -4.37
N PHE A 291 -6.44 -3.73 -4.69
CA PHE A 291 -6.86 -3.36 -6.02
C PHE A 291 -5.68 -3.40 -7.01
N LEU A 292 -4.49 -2.97 -6.58
CA LEU A 292 -3.28 -3.06 -7.37
C LEU A 292 -2.94 -4.52 -7.73
N SER A 293 -2.99 -5.46 -6.78
CA SER A 293 -2.78 -6.88 -7.10
C SER A 293 -3.81 -7.43 -8.09
N LYS A 294 -5.08 -6.99 -7.98
CA LYS A 294 -6.11 -7.33 -8.96
C LYS A 294 -5.77 -6.76 -10.34
N ILE A 295 -5.33 -5.50 -10.40
CA ILE A 295 -4.90 -4.84 -11.63
C ILE A 295 -3.74 -5.61 -12.27
N PHE A 296 -2.67 -5.91 -11.52
CA PHE A 296 -1.51 -6.62 -12.04
C PHE A 296 -1.88 -7.99 -12.58
N ARG A 297 -2.79 -8.70 -11.90
CA ARG A 297 -3.29 -10.01 -12.32
C ARG A 297 -4.08 -9.94 -13.62
N GLU A 298 -5.09 -9.06 -13.67
CA GLU A 298 -5.95 -8.89 -14.84
C GLU A 298 -5.18 -8.31 -16.05
N ALA A 299 -4.18 -7.46 -15.78
CA ALA A 299 -3.27 -6.94 -16.78
C ALA A 299 -2.14 -7.92 -17.14
N GLY A 300 -2.08 -9.10 -16.53
CA GLY A 300 -1.07 -10.13 -16.82
C GLY A 300 0.37 -9.64 -16.67
N LEU A 301 0.65 -8.81 -15.65
CA LEU A 301 1.96 -8.22 -15.41
C LEU A 301 2.95 -9.25 -14.87
N LYS A 302 4.09 -9.42 -15.56
CA LYS A 302 5.12 -10.42 -15.26
C LYS A 302 6.45 -9.77 -14.92
N SER A 303 7.38 -10.55 -14.37
CA SER A 303 8.74 -10.12 -14.02
C SER A 303 9.58 -9.64 -15.20
N THR A 304 9.29 -10.12 -16.41
CA THR A 304 9.96 -9.70 -17.66
C THR A 304 9.37 -8.45 -18.30
N HIS A 305 8.25 -7.95 -17.77
CA HIS A 305 7.55 -6.79 -18.32
C HIS A 305 8.07 -5.47 -17.74
N THR A 306 7.71 -4.38 -18.43
CA THR A 306 7.87 -3.02 -17.93
C THR A 306 6.51 -2.43 -17.55
N PHE A 307 6.39 -2.00 -16.29
CA PHE A 307 5.24 -1.30 -15.72
C PHE A 307 5.52 0.20 -15.61
N VAL A 308 4.53 1.05 -15.92
CA VAL A 308 4.63 2.50 -15.80
C VAL A 308 3.38 3.07 -15.11
N ASP A 309 3.54 3.90 -14.10
CA ASP A 309 2.47 4.64 -13.43
C ASP A 309 2.57 6.15 -13.74
N LEU A 310 1.56 6.70 -14.41
CA LEU A 310 1.50 8.11 -14.81
C LEU A 310 0.68 8.91 -13.79
N GLY A 311 1.35 9.79 -13.05
CA GLY A 311 0.79 10.43 -11.85
C GLY A 311 0.96 9.52 -10.63
N SER A 312 2.20 9.06 -10.37
CA SER A 312 2.48 8.00 -9.41
C SER A 312 2.34 8.41 -7.93
N GLY A 313 2.10 9.69 -7.64
CA GLY A 313 2.03 10.22 -6.28
C GLY A 313 3.31 9.93 -5.52
N VAL A 314 3.19 9.32 -4.34
CA VAL A 314 4.33 8.91 -3.50
C VAL A 314 4.97 7.58 -3.95
N GLY A 315 4.56 7.00 -5.08
CA GLY A 315 5.20 5.84 -5.69
C GLY A 315 4.75 4.47 -5.17
N ASN A 316 3.69 4.40 -4.33
CA ASN A 316 3.22 3.14 -3.74
C ASN A 316 2.90 2.05 -4.79
N CYS A 317 2.23 2.42 -5.89
CA CYS A 317 1.88 1.49 -6.96
C CYS A 317 3.13 0.90 -7.62
N VAL A 318 4.14 1.73 -7.86
CA VAL A 318 5.41 1.36 -8.49
C VAL A 318 6.19 0.37 -7.61
N LEU A 319 6.31 0.68 -6.31
CA LEU A 319 6.97 -0.22 -5.36
C LEU A 319 6.24 -1.57 -5.25
N GLN A 320 4.91 -1.53 -5.22
CA GLN A 320 4.12 -2.76 -5.16
C GLN A 320 4.31 -3.60 -6.44
N ALA A 321 4.25 -2.98 -7.62
CA ALA A 321 4.46 -3.67 -8.89
C ALA A 321 5.83 -4.37 -8.92
N ALA A 322 6.90 -3.65 -8.55
CA ALA A 322 8.25 -4.20 -8.51
C ALA A 322 8.41 -5.33 -7.47
N LEU A 323 7.81 -5.19 -6.28
CA LEU A 323 7.93 -6.20 -5.23
C LEU A 323 7.12 -7.47 -5.55
N GLU A 324 5.83 -7.29 -5.86
CA GLU A 324 4.86 -8.37 -6.07
C GLU A 324 5.18 -9.18 -7.33
N THR A 325 5.47 -8.50 -8.45
CA THR A 325 5.65 -9.16 -9.75
C THR A 325 7.11 -9.30 -10.17
N GLY A 326 8.02 -8.48 -9.64
CA GLY A 326 9.40 -8.43 -10.10
C GLY A 326 9.65 -7.66 -11.38
N CYS A 327 8.61 -7.03 -11.94
CA CYS A 327 8.74 -6.24 -13.15
C CYS A 327 9.66 -5.02 -12.95
N GLU A 328 10.21 -4.52 -14.04
CA GLU A 328 10.79 -3.18 -14.05
C GLU A 328 9.67 -2.15 -13.94
N ALA A 329 9.69 -1.32 -12.90
CA ALA A 329 8.59 -0.43 -12.56
C ALA A 329 9.03 1.04 -12.60
N TRP A 330 8.26 1.86 -13.30
CA TRP A 330 8.48 3.29 -13.46
C TRP A 330 7.30 4.09 -12.90
N GLY A 331 7.58 5.23 -12.29
CA GLY A 331 6.59 6.22 -11.89
C GLY A 331 7.01 7.62 -12.33
N CYS A 332 6.06 8.44 -12.76
CA CYS A 332 6.28 9.85 -13.02
C CYS A 332 5.27 10.67 -12.24
N GLU A 333 5.76 11.63 -11.44
CA GLU A 333 4.96 12.53 -10.62
C GLU A 333 5.49 13.96 -10.78
N MET A 334 4.58 14.93 -10.93
CA MET A 334 4.94 16.34 -11.16
C MET A 334 4.92 17.16 -9.86
N MET A 335 4.20 16.71 -8.84
CA MET A 335 4.04 17.45 -7.58
C MET A 335 5.25 17.28 -6.66
N ASP A 336 5.94 18.39 -6.36
CA ASP A 336 7.17 18.45 -5.54
C ASP A 336 7.08 17.61 -4.24
N ASN A 337 6.02 17.79 -3.44
CA ASN A 337 5.87 17.09 -2.16
C ASN A 337 5.71 15.58 -2.36
N CYS A 338 4.92 15.16 -3.35
CA CYS A 338 4.71 13.74 -3.65
C CYS A 338 6.01 13.11 -4.18
N ALA A 339 6.67 13.76 -5.13
CA ALA A 339 7.91 13.30 -5.73
C ALA A 339 9.05 13.20 -4.70
N THR A 340 9.17 14.18 -3.80
CA THR A 340 10.16 14.13 -2.69
C THR A 340 9.92 12.91 -1.79
N LEU A 341 8.66 12.65 -1.42
CA LEU A 341 8.32 11.49 -0.60
C LEU A 341 8.50 10.17 -1.36
N ALA A 342 8.24 10.17 -2.66
CA ALA A 342 8.50 9.04 -3.55
C ALA A 342 10.00 8.71 -3.59
N GLU A 343 10.88 9.71 -3.66
CA GLU A 343 12.33 9.52 -3.62
C GLU A 343 12.78 8.92 -2.27
N LEU A 344 12.23 9.37 -1.14
CA LEU A 344 12.49 8.76 0.17
C LEU A 344 12.04 7.30 0.20
N GLN A 345 10.86 6.99 -0.34
CA GLN A 345 10.37 5.62 -0.47
C GLN A 345 11.30 4.76 -1.34
N ALA A 346 11.78 5.28 -2.47
CA ALA A 346 12.69 4.56 -3.36
C ALA A 346 14.06 4.28 -2.73
N ARG A 347 14.56 5.17 -1.87
CA ARG A 347 15.82 4.95 -1.12
C ARG A 347 15.68 3.86 -0.06
N GLU A 348 14.55 3.82 0.64
CA GLU A 348 14.29 2.83 1.70
C GLU A 348 13.97 1.43 1.13
N PHE A 349 13.36 1.38 -0.05
CA PHE A 349 12.82 0.15 -0.65
C PHE A 349 13.83 -0.99 -0.81
N PRO A 350 15.03 -0.81 -1.40
CA PRO A 350 15.98 -1.90 -1.61
C PRO A 350 16.44 -2.55 -0.30
N ALA A 351 16.75 -1.74 0.72
CA ALA A 351 17.18 -2.25 2.02
C ALA A 351 16.08 -3.07 2.69
N ARG A 352 14.83 -2.61 2.62
CA ARG A 352 13.67 -3.33 3.17
C ARG A 352 13.43 -4.65 2.45
N CYS A 353 13.42 -4.67 1.13
CA CYS A 353 13.28 -5.92 0.38
C CYS A 353 14.39 -6.92 0.73
N ARG A 354 15.63 -6.43 0.86
CA ARG A 354 16.79 -7.27 1.22
C ARG A 354 16.72 -7.82 2.63
N LEU A 355 16.24 -7.05 3.62
CA LEU A 355 15.95 -7.56 4.97
C LEU A 355 15.01 -8.77 4.93
N TRP A 356 13.98 -8.73 4.10
CA TRP A 356 13.06 -9.85 3.89
C TRP A 356 13.60 -10.93 2.93
N GLY A 357 14.75 -10.71 2.30
CA GLY A 357 15.38 -11.66 1.39
C GLY A 357 14.64 -11.78 0.05
N ILE A 358 13.81 -10.79 -0.28
CA ILE A 358 13.03 -10.76 -1.51
C ILE A 358 13.73 -9.85 -2.51
N LYS A 359 13.95 -10.37 -3.72
CA LYS A 359 14.53 -9.63 -4.83
C LYS A 359 13.45 -8.82 -5.56
N PRO A 360 13.33 -7.50 -5.39
CA PRO A 360 12.34 -6.73 -6.15
C PRO A 360 12.79 -6.56 -7.61
N GLY A 361 11.87 -6.13 -8.47
CA GLY A 361 12.22 -5.57 -9.76
C GLY A 361 12.86 -4.18 -9.64
N PRO A 362 13.54 -3.67 -10.68
CA PRO A 362 14.08 -2.32 -10.69
C PRO A 362 12.97 -1.27 -10.53
N VAL A 363 13.23 -0.21 -9.76
CA VAL A 363 12.31 0.90 -9.52
C VAL A 363 12.93 2.21 -9.99
N HIS A 364 12.15 2.98 -10.75
CA HIS A 364 12.55 4.29 -11.25
C HIS A 364 11.42 5.31 -10.99
N LEU A 365 11.68 6.32 -10.18
CA LEU A 365 10.71 7.39 -9.90
C LEU A 365 11.25 8.71 -10.46
N ILE A 366 10.46 9.32 -11.34
CA ILE A 366 10.80 10.54 -12.06
C ILE A 366 9.96 11.69 -11.50
N HIS A 367 10.63 12.78 -11.15
CA HIS A 367 10.00 14.03 -10.80
C HIS A 367 9.90 14.93 -12.04
N ASP A 368 8.80 14.83 -12.79
CA ASP A 368 8.57 15.62 -14.02
C ASP A 368 7.11 15.56 -14.49
N ASP A 369 6.77 16.39 -15.48
CA ASP A 369 5.55 16.29 -16.26
C ASP A 369 5.67 15.12 -17.26
N PHE A 370 4.87 14.06 -17.04
CA PHE A 370 4.83 12.89 -17.92
C PHE A 370 4.42 13.21 -19.35
N LEU A 371 3.83 14.39 -19.64
CA LEU A 371 3.54 14.81 -21.00
C LEU A 371 4.77 15.27 -21.77
N ARG A 372 5.83 15.68 -21.07
CA ARG A 372 6.94 16.46 -21.64
C ARG A 372 8.32 15.82 -21.42
N ASN A 373 8.40 14.67 -20.77
CA ASN A 373 9.65 13.98 -20.49
C ASN A 373 10.03 12.99 -21.61
N PRO A 374 11.08 13.26 -22.40
CA PRO A 374 11.47 12.38 -23.52
C PRO A 374 12.02 11.02 -23.06
N GLY A 375 12.65 10.97 -21.88
CA GLY A 375 13.15 9.71 -21.32
C GLY A 375 12.02 8.76 -20.95
N LEU A 376 10.93 9.29 -20.38
CA LEU A 376 9.71 8.54 -20.12
C LEU A 376 9.04 8.10 -21.43
N ASP A 377 9.05 8.93 -22.48
CA ASP A 377 8.51 8.55 -23.79
C ASP A 377 9.21 7.32 -24.39
N ASP A 378 10.52 7.20 -24.20
CA ASP A 378 11.26 6.01 -24.62
C ASP A 378 10.91 4.76 -23.79
N VAL A 379 10.59 4.92 -22.51
CA VAL A 379 10.07 3.84 -21.67
C VAL A 379 8.65 3.44 -22.09
N LEU A 380 7.79 4.42 -22.39
CA LEU A 380 6.40 4.17 -22.82
C LEU A 380 6.34 3.34 -24.10
N LYS A 381 7.24 3.57 -25.07
CA LYS A 381 7.32 2.77 -26.31
C LYS A 381 7.51 1.27 -26.07
N ARG A 382 8.19 0.89 -24.97
CA ARG A 382 8.45 -0.51 -24.62
C ARG A 382 7.58 -1.03 -23.46
N ALA A 383 6.76 -0.18 -22.83
CA ALA A 383 5.92 -0.55 -21.70
C ALA A 383 4.93 -1.66 -22.05
N ASP A 384 4.69 -2.57 -21.11
CA ASP A 384 3.70 -3.64 -21.22
C ASP A 384 2.39 -3.28 -20.54
N VAL A 385 2.49 -2.60 -19.39
CA VAL A 385 1.35 -2.16 -18.60
C VAL A 385 1.56 -0.72 -18.17
N ILE A 386 0.58 0.13 -18.45
CA ILE A 386 0.55 1.53 -18.03
C ILE A 386 -0.65 1.72 -17.10
N LEU A 387 -0.43 2.25 -15.91
CA LEU A 387 -1.47 2.63 -14.96
C LEU A 387 -1.67 4.14 -15.00
N ILE A 388 -2.93 4.58 -15.03
CA ILE A 388 -3.32 5.98 -15.01
C ILE A 388 -4.54 6.14 -14.10
N ASN A 389 -4.36 6.69 -12.90
CA ASN A 389 -5.47 7.05 -12.02
C ASN A 389 -6.14 8.36 -12.49
N ASN A 390 -6.85 8.31 -13.62
CA ASN A 390 -7.49 9.48 -14.24
C ASN A 390 -8.85 9.87 -13.63
N GLN A 391 -9.13 9.51 -12.37
CA GLN A 391 -10.39 9.83 -11.70
C GLN A 391 -10.66 11.33 -11.64
N ALA A 392 -9.63 12.13 -11.32
CA ALA A 392 -9.72 13.59 -11.21
C ALA A 392 -9.21 14.33 -12.45
N PHE A 393 -8.65 13.64 -13.45
CA PHE A 393 -8.04 14.29 -14.62
C PHE A 393 -9.06 15.02 -15.49
N THR A 394 -8.65 16.17 -16.01
CA THR A 394 -9.34 17.03 -16.97
C THR A 394 -9.47 16.36 -18.33
N ALA A 395 -10.45 16.81 -19.13
CA ALA A 395 -10.63 16.31 -20.50
C ALA A 395 -9.38 16.58 -21.36
N ASP A 396 -8.82 17.78 -21.27
CA ASP A 396 -7.63 18.19 -22.03
C ASP A 396 -6.41 17.30 -21.74
N LEU A 397 -6.18 16.97 -20.47
CA LEU A 397 -5.11 16.06 -20.07
C LEU A 397 -5.32 14.65 -20.66
N ASN A 398 -6.56 14.14 -20.58
CA ASN A 398 -6.90 12.84 -21.18
C ASN A 398 -6.74 12.85 -22.70
N ASP A 399 -7.06 13.96 -23.39
CA ASP A 399 -6.88 14.08 -24.83
C ASP A 399 -5.41 14.09 -25.25
N LYS A 400 -4.54 14.74 -24.47
CA LYS A 400 -3.08 14.67 -24.69
C LYS A 400 -2.53 13.27 -24.45
N LEU A 401 -3.04 12.55 -23.45
CA LEU A 401 -2.66 11.15 -23.20
C LEU A 401 -3.04 10.23 -24.37
N LYS A 402 -4.21 10.42 -24.99
CA LYS A 402 -4.62 9.66 -26.18
C LYS A 402 -3.58 9.75 -27.31
N LEU A 403 -2.95 10.92 -27.48
CA LEU A 403 -1.91 11.10 -28.49
C LEU A 403 -0.66 10.27 -28.17
N LYS A 404 -0.26 10.18 -26.90
CA LYS A 404 0.87 9.32 -26.49
C LYS A 404 0.60 7.83 -26.73
N PHE A 405 -0.66 7.40 -26.69
CA PHE A 405 -1.01 5.99 -26.89
C PHE A 405 -0.76 5.49 -28.32
N LEU A 406 -0.61 6.40 -29.28
CA LEU A 406 -0.27 6.07 -30.66
C LEU A 406 1.11 5.41 -30.78
N ASP A 407 2.06 5.81 -29.93
CA ASP A 407 3.46 5.35 -29.96
C ASP A 407 3.71 4.08 -29.13
N LEU A 408 2.68 3.55 -28.46
CA LEU A 408 2.80 2.33 -27.67
C LEU A 408 2.93 1.09 -28.55
N LYS A 409 3.68 0.09 -28.08
CA LYS A 409 3.75 -1.21 -28.74
C LYS A 409 2.39 -1.93 -28.74
N GLU A 410 2.13 -2.68 -29.81
CA GLU A 410 0.96 -3.56 -29.87
C GLU A 410 0.95 -4.55 -28.70
N GLY A 411 -0.22 -4.77 -28.11
CA GLY A 411 -0.39 -5.59 -26.91
C GLY A 411 -0.17 -4.87 -25.58
N CYS A 412 0.37 -3.64 -25.56
CA CYS A 412 0.47 -2.84 -24.34
C CYS A 412 -0.91 -2.60 -23.73
N ARG A 413 -1.03 -2.72 -22.40
CA ARG A 413 -2.29 -2.59 -21.65
C ARG A 413 -2.31 -1.31 -20.83
N ILE A 414 -3.27 -0.45 -21.08
CA ILE A 414 -3.51 0.79 -20.34
C ILE A 414 -4.65 0.56 -19.36
N VAL A 415 -4.35 0.64 -18.06
CA VAL A 415 -5.28 0.51 -16.95
C VAL A 415 -5.67 1.89 -16.44
N SER A 416 -6.98 2.15 -16.34
CA SER A 416 -7.49 3.46 -15.94
C SER A 416 -8.86 3.40 -15.26
N LEU A 417 -9.25 4.45 -14.53
CA LEU A 417 -10.57 4.52 -13.87
C LEU A 417 -11.66 5.11 -14.76
N LYS A 418 -11.29 5.87 -15.79
CA LYS A 418 -12.16 6.31 -16.89
C LYS A 418 -11.59 5.81 -18.21
N TYR A 419 -12.46 5.36 -19.10
CA TYR A 419 -12.07 4.90 -20.43
C TYR A 419 -11.51 6.05 -21.30
N PHE A 420 -10.55 5.74 -22.17
CA PHE A 420 -10.11 6.62 -23.26
C PHE A 420 -10.87 6.33 -24.56
N ARG A 421 -11.19 5.06 -24.85
CA ARG A 421 -12.15 4.65 -25.89
C ARG A 421 -13.43 4.12 -25.24
N HIS A 422 -14.58 4.63 -25.65
CA HIS A 422 -15.86 4.13 -25.13
C HIS A 422 -16.04 2.63 -25.47
N PRO A 423 -16.53 1.76 -24.56
CA PRO A 423 -16.67 0.32 -24.82
C PRO A 423 -17.54 -0.04 -26.03
N HIS A 424 -18.51 0.82 -26.37
CA HIS A 424 -19.38 0.68 -27.55
C HIS A 424 -18.95 1.52 -28.76
N HIS A 425 -17.71 2.00 -28.79
CA HIS A 425 -17.19 2.81 -29.90
C HIS A 425 -17.02 1.97 -31.17
N VAL A 426 -17.62 2.44 -32.28
CA VAL A 426 -17.54 1.82 -33.59
C VAL A 426 -16.81 2.75 -34.55
N ILE A 427 -15.84 2.21 -35.27
CA ILE A 427 -15.09 2.93 -36.30
C ILE A 427 -16.01 3.20 -37.51
N LYS A 428 -16.05 4.46 -37.93
CA LYS A 428 -16.82 4.98 -39.06
C LYS A 428 -15.91 5.90 -39.88
N GLN A 429 -16.30 6.20 -41.11
CA GLN A 429 -15.52 7.09 -41.98
C GLN A 429 -15.32 8.48 -41.37
N THR A 430 -16.28 8.98 -40.58
CA THR A 430 -16.20 10.30 -39.92
C THR A 430 -15.25 10.37 -38.73
N ASN A 431 -14.91 9.23 -38.11
CA ASN A 431 -14.06 9.18 -36.92
C ASN A 431 -12.81 8.32 -37.12
N VAL A 432 -12.46 7.97 -38.37
CA VAL A 432 -11.36 7.06 -38.70
C VAL A 432 -10.00 7.56 -38.19
N ASN A 433 -9.82 8.89 -38.14
CA ASN A 433 -8.61 9.55 -37.66
C ASN A 433 -8.56 9.76 -36.13
N ASP A 434 -9.57 9.29 -35.39
CA ASP A 434 -9.57 9.39 -33.93
C ASP A 434 -8.48 8.49 -33.34
N PRO A 435 -7.53 9.03 -32.55
CA PRO A 435 -6.44 8.25 -31.97
C PRO A 435 -6.91 7.08 -31.10
N VAL A 436 -8.14 7.10 -30.59
CA VAL A 436 -8.67 6.01 -29.75
C VAL A 436 -8.95 4.73 -30.55
N ASN A 437 -9.01 4.79 -31.88
CA ASN A 437 -9.31 3.63 -32.75
C ASN A 437 -8.24 2.53 -32.70
N VAL A 438 -7.08 2.79 -32.10
CA VAL A 438 -6.01 1.80 -31.90
C VAL A 438 -6.13 1.05 -30.57
N LEU A 439 -7.21 1.26 -29.81
CA LEU A 439 -7.40 0.66 -28.49
C LEU A 439 -8.58 -0.31 -28.51
N GLU A 440 -8.44 -1.47 -27.88
CA GLU A 440 -9.55 -2.37 -27.54
C GLU A 440 -9.86 -2.24 -26.06
N VAL A 441 -11.12 -2.11 -25.66
CA VAL A 441 -11.48 -1.79 -24.27
C VAL A 441 -12.28 -2.90 -23.62
N LYS A 442 -11.82 -3.32 -22.44
CA LYS A 442 -12.55 -4.19 -21.52
C LYS A 442 -12.95 -3.39 -20.29
N GLU A 443 -14.25 -3.28 -20.07
CA GLU A 443 -14.80 -2.73 -18.83
C GLU A 443 -14.77 -3.78 -17.72
N MET A 444 -14.36 -3.34 -16.53
CA MET A 444 -14.17 -4.16 -15.34
C MET A 444 -14.82 -3.49 -14.14
N HIS A 445 -15.16 -4.27 -13.12
CA HIS A 445 -15.78 -3.76 -11.89
C HIS A 445 -14.80 -3.76 -10.72
N ARG A 446 -14.86 -2.68 -9.92
CA ARG A 446 -14.23 -2.55 -8.61
C ARG A 446 -15.30 -2.53 -7.51
N TYR A 447 -14.96 -3.10 -6.36
CA TYR A 447 -15.82 -3.20 -5.19
C TYR A 447 -15.34 -2.25 -4.09
N SER A 448 -16.07 -2.22 -2.96
CA SER A 448 -15.69 -1.44 -1.77
C SER A 448 -14.28 -1.80 -1.28
N GLY A 449 -13.57 -0.81 -0.72
CA GLY A 449 -12.21 -0.98 -0.20
C GLY A 449 -11.12 -1.15 -1.27
N MET A 450 -11.36 -0.67 -2.50
CA MET A 450 -10.36 -0.69 -3.59
C MET A 450 -9.63 0.65 -3.81
N VAL A 451 -10.20 1.76 -3.31
CA VAL A 451 -9.65 3.11 -3.45
C VAL A 451 -9.77 3.86 -2.13
N SER A 452 -8.95 4.89 -1.90
CA SER A 452 -8.87 5.58 -0.60
C SER A 452 -9.96 6.62 -0.32
N TRP A 453 -10.71 7.06 -1.35
CA TRP A 453 -11.61 8.22 -1.25
C TRP A 453 -13.10 7.87 -1.27
N THR A 454 -13.47 6.65 -1.61
CA THR A 454 -14.87 6.18 -1.56
C THR A 454 -14.93 4.67 -1.40
N ASP A 455 -15.94 4.21 -0.66
CA ASP A 455 -16.30 2.80 -0.55
C ASP A 455 -17.31 2.35 -1.63
N ASP A 456 -17.79 3.29 -2.45
CA ASP A 456 -18.75 2.99 -3.50
C ASP A 456 -18.12 2.11 -4.60
N PRO A 457 -18.84 1.09 -5.08
CA PRO A 457 -18.40 0.33 -6.24
C PRO A 457 -18.29 1.24 -7.47
N GLY A 458 -17.51 0.81 -8.45
CA GLY A 458 -17.40 1.53 -9.70
C GLY A 458 -16.72 0.71 -10.79
N ASN A 459 -16.41 1.36 -11.89
CA ASN A 459 -15.81 0.71 -13.05
C ASN A 459 -14.37 1.14 -13.25
N TRP A 460 -13.58 0.26 -13.84
CA TRP A 460 -12.24 0.54 -14.30
C TRP A 460 -12.04 -0.18 -15.64
N TYR A 461 -11.02 0.20 -16.38
CA TYR A 461 -10.90 -0.17 -17.78
C TYR A 461 -9.50 -0.69 -18.08
N VAL A 462 -9.43 -1.81 -18.77
CA VAL A 462 -8.20 -2.34 -19.37
C VAL A 462 -8.30 -2.11 -20.87
N GLN A 463 -7.37 -1.33 -21.42
CA GLN A 463 -7.37 -0.93 -22.81
C GLN A 463 -6.11 -1.45 -23.49
N THR A 464 -6.26 -2.34 -24.45
CA THR A 464 -5.13 -2.99 -25.13
C THR A 464 -4.84 -2.26 -26.43
N LYS A 465 -3.58 -1.88 -26.66
CA LYS A 465 -3.11 -1.37 -27.96
C LYS A 465 -3.28 -2.46 -29.01
N ASN A 466 -4.23 -2.25 -29.93
CA ASN A 466 -4.61 -3.18 -30.98
C ASN A 466 -5.06 -2.40 -32.23
N SER A 467 -4.15 -2.19 -33.18
CA SER A 467 -4.45 -1.48 -34.43
C SER A 467 -5.16 -2.34 -35.50
N SER A 468 -5.43 -3.62 -35.23
CA SER A 468 -5.95 -4.55 -36.24
C SER A 468 -7.38 -4.23 -36.70
N GLU A 469 -8.24 -3.69 -35.82
CA GLU A 469 -9.61 -3.27 -36.17
C GLU A 469 -9.58 -2.09 -37.14
N LEU A 470 -8.79 -1.06 -36.82
CA LEU A 470 -8.60 0.11 -37.68
C LEU A 470 -8.01 -0.27 -39.04
N GLN A 471 -6.98 -1.13 -39.08
CA GLN A 471 -6.39 -1.60 -40.33
C GLN A 471 -7.39 -2.39 -41.19
N ARG A 472 -8.26 -3.20 -40.57
CA ARG A 472 -9.34 -3.90 -41.29
C ARG A 472 -10.34 -2.90 -41.86
N PHE A 473 -10.74 -1.89 -41.10
CA PHE A 473 -11.66 -0.86 -41.57
C PHE A 473 -11.08 -0.05 -42.73
N LEU A 474 -9.81 0.36 -42.65
CA LEU A 474 -9.13 1.10 -43.73
C LEU A 474 -9.12 0.32 -45.05
N LYS A 475 -8.97 -1.01 -45.01
CA LYS A 475 -9.05 -1.87 -46.21
C LYS A 475 -10.45 -1.97 -46.82
N THR A 476 -11.49 -1.62 -46.06
CA THR A 476 -12.89 -1.62 -46.55
C THR A 476 -13.32 -0.29 -47.15
N LEU A 477 -12.56 0.78 -46.89
CA LEU A 477 -12.82 2.06 -47.53
C LEU A 477 -12.45 1.96 -49.02
N PRO A 478 -13.30 2.44 -49.94
CA PRO A 478 -12.92 2.54 -51.33
C PRO A 478 -11.67 3.43 -51.43
N ASP A 479 -10.67 3.00 -52.23
CA ASP A 479 -9.50 3.81 -52.54
C ASP A 479 -9.99 5.22 -52.91
N SER A 480 -9.70 6.19 -52.05
CA SER A 480 -9.82 7.60 -52.41
C SER A 480 -8.64 7.82 -53.35
N GLY A 481 -8.86 7.54 -54.63
CA GLY A 481 -7.79 7.20 -55.58
C GLY A 481 -6.74 8.27 -55.84
N SER A 482 -5.70 7.80 -56.54
CA SER A 482 -5.02 8.45 -57.68
C SER A 482 -4.50 9.87 -57.51
#